data_AF-A0A5B1AI66-F1
#
_entry.id   AF-A0A5B1AI66-F1
#
_cell.length_a   1.000
_cell.length_b   1.000
_cell.length_c   1.000
_cell.angle_alpha   90.00
_cell.angle_beta   90.00
_cell.angle_gamma   90.00
#
_symmetry.space_group_name_H-M   'P 1'
#
loop_
_entity.id
_entity.type
_entity.pdbx_description
1 polymer ?
#
loop_
_entity_poly.entity_id
_entity_poly.type
_entity_poly.pdbx_seq_one_letter_code
_entity_poly.pdbx_strand_id
1 'polypeptide(L)' 'AGLKAIYLSGWQVAGDANLSGHTYPDQSLYPANSVPQVVRRINNALLRADEIAKVENDRSVNNWLVPIVADGEAG' A
#
# COMPACT_ATOMS: atom_id res chain seq x y z
N ALA A 1 11.69 7.70 -8.49
CA ALA A 1 11.05 6.89 -9.55
C ALA A 1 9.94 7.63 -10.30
N GLY A 2 9.24 8.61 -9.70
CA GLY A 2 8.33 9.50 -10.46
C GLY A 2 6.95 8.92 -10.81
N LEU A 3 6.62 7.73 -10.31
CA LEU A 3 5.32 7.08 -10.51
C LEU A 3 4.18 7.92 -9.95
N LYS A 4 2.98 7.76 -10.53
CA LYS A 4 1.80 8.59 -10.25
C LYS A 4 0.63 7.81 -9.62
N ALA A 5 0.80 6.52 -9.40
CA ALA A 5 -0.15 5.65 -8.74
C ALA A 5 0.59 4.44 -8.15
N ILE A 6 -0.05 3.80 -7.18
CA ILE A 6 0.39 2.53 -6.59
C ILE A 6 -0.68 1.49 -6.88
N TYR A 7 -0.26 0.32 -7.36
CA TYR A 7 -1.12 -0.86 -7.41
C TYR A 7 -0.79 -1.75 -6.21
N LEU A 8 -1.82 -2.20 -5.49
CA LEU A 8 -1.70 -3.10 -4.35
C LEU A 8 -2.32 -4.45 -4.71
N SER A 9 -1.46 -5.43 -4.99
CA SER A 9 -1.83 -6.77 -5.44
C SER A 9 -2.30 -7.67 -4.29
N GLY A 10 -3.43 -8.36 -4.46
CA GLY A 10 -3.94 -9.35 -3.52
C GLY A 10 -3.01 -10.55 -3.38
N TRP A 11 -2.49 -11.05 -4.51
CA TRP A 11 -1.45 -12.09 -4.57
C TRP A 11 -0.23 -11.79 -3.68
N GLN A 12 0.28 -10.55 -3.72
CA GLN A 12 1.42 -10.15 -2.89
C GLN A 12 1.06 -10.07 -1.40
N VAL A 13 -0.16 -9.63 -1.09
CA VAL A 13 -0.67 -9.64 0.28
C VAL A 13 -0.79 -11.08 0.79
N ALA A 14 -1.32 -12.00 0.00
CA ALA A 14 -1.38 -13.43 0.31
C ALA A 14 0.01 -14.01 0.61
N GLY A 15 1.00 -13.67 -0.22
CA GLY A 15 2.36 -14.22 -0.09
C GLY A 15 3.13 -13.73 1.15
N ASP A 16 3.01 -12.44 1.50
CA ASP A 16 3.99 -11.85 2.44
C ASP A 16 3.50 -10.62 3.26
N ALA A 17 2.23 -10.23 3.18
CA ALA A 17 1.76 -9.02 3.88
C ALA A 17 0.35 -9.12 4.48
N ASN A 18 -0.18 -10.32 4.65
CA ASN A 18 -1.50 -10.53 5.22
C ASN A 18 -1.48 -10.68 6.75
N LEU A 19 -2.66 -10.49 7.36
CA LEU A 19 -2.82 -10.47 8.82
C LEU A 19 -2.77 -11.84 9.49
N SER A 20 -2.79 -12.94 8.74
CA SER A 20 -2.58 -14.26 9.33
C SER A 20 -1.11 -14.55 9.62
N GLY A 21 -0.19 -13.80 9.01
CA GLY A 21 1.26 -14.01 9.15
C GLY A 21 1.78 -15.26 8.44
N HIS A 22 0.96 -15.94 7.63
CA HIS A 22 1.37 -17.07 6.81
C HIS A 22 1.57 -16.66 5.35
N THR A 23 2.47 -17.37 4.67
CA THR A 23 2.60 -17.30 3.22
C THR A 23 1.53 -18.17 2.57
N TYR A 24 0.66 -17.55 1.77
CA TYR A 24 -0.38 -18.24 1.02
C TYR A 24 -0.21 -18.10 -0.49
N PRO A 25 -0.71 -19.08 -1.27
CA PRO A 25 -1.02 -18.85 -2.68
C PRO A 25 -2.23 -17.93 -2.82
N ASP A 26 -2.42 -17.42 -4.03
CA ASP A 26 -3.51 -16.51 -4.40
C ASP A 26 -4.83 -17.25 -4.62
N GLN A 27 -5.47 -17.61 -3.51
CA GLN A 27 -6.74 -18.33 -3.44
C GLN A 27 -7.65 -17.78 -2.33
N SER A 28 -7.55 -16.47 -2.05
CA SER A 28 -8.34 -15.74 -1.05
C SER A 28 -8.37 -16.40 0.35
N LEU A 29 -7.23 -16.97 0.79
CA LEU A 29 -7.10 -17.70 2.06
C LEU A 29 -6.85 -16.79 3.28
N TYR A 30 -6.49 -15.54 3.05
CA TYR A 30 -6.09 -14.61 4.10
C TYR A 30 -7.28 -13.79 4.64
N PRO A 31 -7.20 -13.20 5.85
CA PRO A 31 -8.28 -12.39 6.41
C PRO A 31 -8.64 -11.20 5.50
N ALA A 32 -9.93 -11.04 5.17
CA ALA A 32 -10.41 -10.06 4.18
C ALA A 32 -9.99 -8.59 4.47
N ASN A 33 -9.72 -8.24 5.74
CA ASN A 33 -9.23 -6.92 6.11
C ASN A 33 -7.71 -6.72 5.89
N SER A 34 -7.00 -7.68 5.30
CA SER A 34 -5.55 -7.59 5.06
C SER A 34 -5.19 -6.52 4.03
N VAL A 35 -5.81 -6.53 2.84
CA VAL A 35 -5.57 -5.50 1.82
C VAL A 35 -5.88 -4.09 2.38
N PRO A 36 -7.03 -3.84 3.05
CA PRO A 36 -7.28 -2.56 3.73
C PRO A 36 -6.19 -2.13 4.72
N GLN A 37 -5.60 -3.04 5.50
CA GLN A 37 -4.50 -2.70 6.41
C GLN A 37 -3.25 -2.27 5.63
N VAL A 38 -2.94 -2.92 4.51
CA VAL A 38 -1.80 -2.52 3.68
C VAL A 38 -2.05 -1.20 2.97
N VAL A 39 -3.27 -0.91 2.52
CA VAL A 39 -3.66 0.44 2.01
C VAL A 39 -3.37 1.50 3.07
N ARG A 40 -3.81 1.27 4.31
CA ARG A 40 -3.55 2.20 5.43
C ARG A 40 -2.06 2.36 5.70
N ARG A 41 -1.30 1.28 5.66
CA ARG A 41 0.17 1.29 5.84
C ARG A 41 0.86 2.13 4.76
N ILE A 42 0.49 1.97 3.50
CA ILE A 42 1.06 2.74 2.39
C ILE A 42 0.73 4.23 2.56
N ASN A 43 -0.53 4.58 2.85
CA ASN A 43 -0.90 5.97 3.08
C ASN A 43 -0.14 6.60 4.25
N ASN A 44 0.05 5.88 5.37
CA ASN A 44 0.85 6.37 6.49
C ASN A 44 2.32 6.61 6.09
N ALA A 45 2.89 5.75 5.24
CA ALA A 45 4.26 5.93 4.74
C ALA A 45 4.36 7.15 3.81
N LEU A 46 3.39 7.36 2.92
CA LEU A 46 3.33 8.54 2.04
C LEU A 46 3.13 9.84 2.84
N LEU A 47 2.28 9.82 3.87
CA LEU A 47 2.10 10.95 4.78
C LEU A 47 3.40 11.30 5.49
N ARG A 48 4.14 10.31 6.00
CA ARG A 48 5.44 10.56 6.62
C ARG A 48 6.45 11.14 5.63
N ALA A 49 6.47 10.67 4.38
CA ALA A 49 7.32 11.25 3.34
C ALA A 49 6.96 12.70 3.04
N ASP A 50 5.67 13.03 2.98
CA ASP A 50 5.17 14.41 2.82
C ASP A 50 5.57 15.32 3.98
N GLU A 51 5.41 14.85 5.22
CA GLU A 51 5.83 15.56 6.44
C GLU A 51 7.32 15.91 6.40
N ILE A 52 8.18 14.96 6.03
CA ILE A 52 9.63 15.15 5.93
C ILE A 52 9.95 16.17 4.83
N ALA A 53 9.43 15.96 3.62
CA ALA A 53 9.68 16.87 2.49
C ALA A 53 9.26 18.31 2.81
N LYS A 54 8.15 18.49 3.53
CA LYS A 54 7.68 19.80 3.96
C LYS A 54 8.64 20.48 4.94
N VAL A 55 9.20 19.75 5.90
CA VAL A 55 10.16 20.29 6.89
C VAL A 55 11.50 20.62 6.24
N GLU A 56 11.94 19.82 5.28
CA GLU A 56 13.19 20.02 4.53
C GLU A 56 13.05 21.05 3.38
N ASN A 57 11.83 21.56 3.15
CA ASN A 57 11.47 22.37 1.99
C ASN A 57 11.86 21.70 0.64
N ASP A 58 11.81 20.37 0.58
CA ASP A 58 11.99 19.62 -0.65
C ASP A 58 10.74 19.73 -1.53
N ARG A 59 10.95 20.11 -2.79
CA ARG A 59 9.91 20.27 -3.83
C ARG A 59 10.11 19.29 -4.99
N SER A 60 11.00 18.30 -4.84
CA SER A 60 11.31 17.30 -5.87
C SER A 60 10.12 16.42 -6.24
N VAL A 61 9.19 16.21 -5.31
CA VAL A 61 7.96 15.44 -5.49
C VAL A 61 6.74 16.36 -5.37
N ASN A 62 5.98 16.48 -6.45
CA ASN A 62 4.80 17.37 -6.49
C ASN A 62 3.63 16.89 -5.63
N ASN A 63 3.45 15.57 -5.50
CA ASN A 63 2.37 14.97 -4.72
C ASN A 63 2.82 13.62 -4.16
N TRP A 64 2.98 13.54 -2.84
CA TRP A 64 3.29 12.29 -2.14
C TRP A 64 2.07 11.38 -2.02
N LEU A 65 0.86 11.92 -1.85
CA LEU A 65 -0.38 11.15 -1.75
C LEU A 65 -0.90 10.77 -3.16
N VAL A 66 -0.17 9.87 -3.81
CA VAL A 66 -0.60 9.26 -5.07
C VAL A 66 -1.76 8.29 -4.83
N PRO A 67 -2.69 8.14 -5.79
CA PRO A 67 -3.79 7.19 -5.68
C PRO A 67 -3.28 5.74 -5.56
N ILE A 68 -3.99 4.95 -4.74
CA ILE A 68 -3.78 3.52 -4.59
C ILE A 68 -4.96 2.80 -5.25
N VAL A 69 -4.67 1.93 -6.21
CA VAL A 69 -5.63 0.97 -6.77
C VAL A 69 -5.37 -0.36 -6.08
N ALA A 70 -6.32 -0.83 -5.29
CA ALA A 70 -6.18 -2.03 -4.48
C ALA A 70 -6.99 -3.19 -5.06
N ASP A 71 -6.45 -4.39 -4.94
CA ASP A 71 -7.11 -5.64 -5.31
C ASP A 71 -8.25 -5.96 -4.34
N GLY A 72 -9.43 -6.22 -4.89
CA GLY A 72 -10.62 -6.61 -4.14
C GLY A 72 -10.91 -8.11 -4.20
N GLU A 73 -10.02 -8.90 -4.80
CA GLU A 73 -10.24 -10.34 -5.01
C GLU A 73 -11.59 -10.57 -5.72
N ALA A 74 -12.49 -11.36 -5.12
CA ALA A 74 -13.88 -11.53 -5.53
C ALA A 74 -14.89 -11.06 -4.46
N GLY A 75 -14.48 -10.24 -3.48
CA GLY A 75 -15.32 -9.78 -2.36
C GLY A 75 -14.68 -8.77 -1.43
#